data_AF-A0A060YXP6-F1
#
_entry.id   AF-A0A060YXP6-F1
#
_cell.length_a   1.000
_cell.length_b   1.000
_cell.length_c   1.000
_cell.angle_alpha   90.00
_cell.angle_beta   90.00
_cell.angle_gamma   90.00
#
_symmetry.space_group_name_H-M   'P 1'
#
loop_
_entity.id
_entity.type
_entity.pdbx_description
1 polymer ?
#
loop_
_entity_poly.entity_id
_entity_poly.type
_entity_poly.pdbx_seq_one_letter_code
_entity_poly.pdbx_strand_id
1 'polypeptide(L)'
;MINIKQYEIARVEFDAYRTDLEELNLGPRDATTLPKIEHSQQQFQIHREKYEKMRNDVSVKLKFLEENKVKVLHNQLILFHNAIAAYYAGNQQQLDQTLKQFHIKLKMPGGDTPSWLEEH
;
A
#
# COMPACT_ATOMS: atom_id res chain seq x y z
N MET A 1 12.09 -15.39 4.83
CA MET A 1 10.94 -14.45 4.71
C MET A 1 9.97 -15.02 3.68
N ILE A 2 8.79 -15.49 4.10
CA ILE A 2 7.80 -16.09 3.18
C ILE A 2 7.18 -14.99 2.31
N ASN A 3 7.28 -15.14 0.99
CA ASN A 3 6.69 -14.25 0.00
C ASN A 3 5.72 -15.02 -0.91
N ILE A 4 4.89 -14.29 -1.66
CA ILE A 4 3.90 -14.88 -2.58
C ILE A 4 4.54 -15.88 -3.55
N LYS A 5 5.76 -15.62 -4.04
CA LYS A 5 6.44 -16.54 -4.96
C LYS A 5 6.70 -17.91 -4.33
N GLN A 6 7.08 -17.96 -3.06
CA GLN A 6 7.31 -19.24 -2.35
C GLN A 6 6.00 -20.01 -2.17
N TYR A 7 4.91 -19.32 -1.83
CA TYR A 7 3.58 -19.92 -1.77
C TYR A 7 3.13 -20.47 -3.12
N GLU A 8 3.33 -19.73 -4.21
CA GLU A 8 2.98 -20.16 -5.57
C GLU A 8 3.78 -21.41 -5.99
N ILE A 9 5.08 -21.46 -5.69
CA ILE A 9 5.90 -22.64 -5.93
C ILE A 9 5.38 -23.84 -5.14
N ALA A 10 5.09 -23.66 -3.85
CA ALA A 10 4.55 -24.75 -3.03
C ALA A 10 3.17 -25.23 -3.49
N ARG A 11 2.33 -24.34 -4.03
CA ARG A 11 1.03 -24.72 -4.62
C ARG A 11 1.23 -25.59 -5.86
N VAL A 12 2.11 -25.18 -6.78
CA VAL A 12 2.39 -25.95 -8.00
C VAL A 12 3.00 -27.31 -7.67
N GLU A 13 3.95 -27.38 -6.74
CA GLU A 13 4.51 -28.65 -6.28
C GLU A 13 3.42 -29.55 -5.66
N PHE A 14 2.57 -29.01 -4.78
CA PHE A 14 1.46 -29.75 -4.20
C PHE A 14 0.51 -30.32 -5.26
N ASP A 15 0.13 -29.51 -6.26
CA ASP A 15 -0.75 -29.96 -7.35
C ASP A 15 -0.09 -31.06 -8.20
N ALA A 16 1.23 -30.96 -8.46
CA ALA A 16 1.98 -31.99 -9.19
C ALA A 16 1.94 -33.33 -8.43
N TYR A 17 2.33 -33.35 -7.15
CA TYR A 17 2.33 -34.60 -6.36
C TYR A 17 0.92 -35.15 -6.09
N ARG A 18 -0.10 -34.29 -6.07
CA ARG A 18 -1.50 -34.73 -6.02
C ARG A 18 -1.88 -35.47 -7.30
N THR A 19 -1.55 -34.91 -8.46
CA THR A 19 -1.82 -35.53 -9.76
C THR A 19 -1.04 -36.83 -9.95
N ASP A 20 0.24 -36.88 -9.57
CA ASP A 20 1.05 -38.11 -9.62
C ASP A 20 0.42 -39.24 -8.78
N LEU A 21 -0.05 -38.93 -7.57
CA LEU A 21 -0.72 -39.90 -6.71
C LEU A 21 -2.08 -40.34 -7.28
N GLU A 22 -2.85 -39.42 -7.85
CA GLU A 22 -4.13 -39.72 -8.51
C GLU A 22 -3.91 -40.67 -9.70
N GLU A 23 -2.90 -40.41 -10.54
CA GLU A 23 -2.55 -41.24 -11.70
C GLU A 23 -2.09 -42.64 -11.29
N LEU A 24 -1.20 -42.75 -10.30
CA LEU A 24 -0.74 -44.05 -9.79
C LEU A 24 -1.88 -44.89 -9.21
N ASN A 25 -2.89 -44.25 -8.62
CA ASN A 25 -4.06 -44.95 -8.07
C ASN A 25 -5.01 -45.51 -9.13
N LEU A 26 -4.93 -45.06 -10.38
CA LEU A 26 -5.69 -45.63 -11.51
C LEU A 26 -5.04 -46.91 -12.05
N GLY A 27 -3.77 -47.14 -11.73
CA GLY A 27 -3.01 -48.32 -12.15
C GLY A 27 -3.34 -49.58 -11.34
N PRO A 28 -2.85 -50.76 -11.80
CA PRO A 28 -3.01 -52.02 -11.09
C PRO A 28 -2.25 -52.02 -9.75
N ARG A 29 -2.85 -52.63 -8.72
CA ARG A 29 -2.26 -52.75 -7.38
C ARG A 29 -1.47 -54.05 -7.23
N ASP A 30 -0.42 -54.19 -8.02
CA ASP A 30 0.49 -55.32 -7.94
C ASP A 30 1.67 -55.08 -6.98
N ALA A 31 2.47 -56.12 -6.75
CA ALA A 31 3.62 -56.08 -5.85
C ALA A 31 4.72 -55.07 -6.26
N THR A 32 4.72 -54.61 -7.52
CA THR A 32 5.69 -53.62 -8.01
C THR A 32 5.19 -52.18 -7.91
N THR A 33 3.87 -52.00 -7.96
CA THR A 33 3.21 -50.69 -7.98
C THR A 33 2.86 -50.22 -6.57
N LEU A 34 2.55 -51.16 -5.64
CA LEU A 34 2.24 -50.83 -4.25
C LEU A 34 3.33 -49.97 -3.56
N PRO A 35 4.64 -50.30 -3.63
CA PRO A 35 5.67 -49.46 -3.02
C PRO A 35 5.75 -48.05 -3.63
N LYS A 36 5.42 -47.89 -4.92
CA LYS A 36 5.40 -46.58 -5.59
C LYS A 36 4.23 -45.74 -5.11
N ILE A 37 3.07 -46.35 -4.90
CA ILE A 37 1.89 -45.67 -4.33
C ILE A 37 2.20 -45.19 -2.91
N GLU A 38 2.81 -46.05 -2.07
CA GLU A 38 3.19 -45.67 -0.70
C GLU A 38 4.18 -44.50 -0.69
N HIS A 39 5.21 -44.54 -1.55
CA HIS A 39 6.15 -43.44 -1.69
C HIS A 39 5.47 -42.15 -2.17
N SER A 40 4.62 -42.23 -3.19
CA SER A 40 3.89 -41.08 -3.72
C SER A 40 2.93 -40.49 -2.68
N GLN A 41 2.34 -41.32 -1.82
CA GLN A 41 1.48 -40.87 -0.72
C GLN A 41 2.27 -40.10 0.34
N GLN A 42 3.51 -40.52 0.65
CA GLN A 42 4.40 -39.77 1.54
C GLN A 42 4.78 -38.41 0.93
N GLN A 43 5.14 -38.37 -0.36
CA GLN A 43 5.48 -37.11 -1.04
C GLN A 43 4.29 -36.15 -1.08
N PHE A 44 3.11 -36.65 -1.41
CA PHE A 44 1.87 -35.87 -1.36
C PHE A 44 1.67 -35.22 0.02
N GLN A 45 1.82 -35.98 1.10
CA GLN A 45 1.64 -35.46 2.46
C GLN A 45 2.65 -34.37 2.81
N ILE A 46 3.93 -34.55 2.47
CA ILE A 46 4.98 -33.56 2.69
C ILE A 46 4.67 -32.24 1.96
N HIS A 47 4.29 -32.32 0.68
CA HIS A 47 4.00 -31.14 -0.12
C HIS A 47 2.68 -30.48 0.27
N ARG A 48 1.69 -31.25 0.73
CA ARG A 48 0.44 -30.74 1.30
C ARG A 48 0.70 -29.90 2.55
N GLU A 49 1.46 -30.42 3.51
CA GLU A 49 1.78 -29.70 4.74
C GLU A 49 2.55 -28.40 4.47
N LYS A 50 3.53 -28.46 3.55
CA LYS A 50 4.28 -27.28 3.10
C LYS A 50 3.36 -26.22 2.50
N TYR A 51 2.46 -26.62 1.59
CA TYR A 51 1.50 -25.72 0.95
C TYR A 51 0.52 -25.11 1.96
N GLU A 52 -0.10 -25.93 2.83
CA GLU A 52 -1.07 -25.46 3.82
C GLU A 52 -0.45 -24.46 4.80
N LYS A 53 0.79 -24.71 5.25
CA LYS A 53 1.56 -23.78 6.07
C LYS A 53 1.79 -22.45 5.36
N MET A 54 2.30 -22.47 4.13
CA MET A 54 2.55 -21.24 3.37
C MET A 54 1.26 -20.46 3.08
N ARG A 55 0.15 -21.15 2.79
CA ARG A 55 -1.16 -20.54 2.58
C ARG A 55 -1.61 -19.76 3.81
N ASN A 56 -1.47 -20.36 5.00
CA ASN A 56 -1.81 -19.71 6.26
C ASN A 56 -0.92 -18.48 6.52
N ASP A 57 0.40 -18.63 6.33
CA ASP A 57 1.35 -17.53 6.53
C ASP A 57 1.08 -16.34 5.60
N VAL A 58 0.75 -16.60 4.32
CA VAL A 58 0.37 -15.56 3.35
C VAL A 58 -0.95 -14.89 3.75
N SER A 59 -1.96 -15.67 4.12
CA SER A 59 -3.26 -15.14 4.54
C SER A 59 -3.14 -14.17 5.72
N VAL A 60 -2.37 -14.54 6.74
CA VAL A 60 -2.11 -13.69 7.91
C VAL A 60 -1.37 -12.42 7.49
N LYS A 61 -0.34 -12.51 6.65
CA LYS A 61 0.41 -11.35 6.18
C LYS A 61 -0.43 -10.37 5.36
N LEU A 62 -1.34 -10.88 4.51
CA LEU A 62 -2.23 -10.03 3.73
C LEU A 62 -3.20 -9.24 4.62
N LYS A 63 -3.69 -9.85 5.71
CA LYS A 63 -4.50 -9.14 6.71
C LYS A 63 -3.72 -8.00 7.37
N PHE A 64 -2.49 -8.27 7.84
CA PHE A 64 -1.63 -7.22 8.40
C PHE A 64 -1.29 -6.12 7.39
N LEU A 65 -1.10 -6.48 6.12
CA LEU A 65 -0.82 -5.51 5.06
C LEU A 65 -2.02 -4.58 4.83
N GLU A 66 -3.24 -5.12 4.81
CA GLU A 66 -4.46 -4.30 4.66
C GLU A 66 -4.67 -3.37 5.86
N GLU A 67 -4.44 -3.85 7.09
CA GLU A 67 -4.48 -3.01 8.28
C GLU A 67 -3.45 -1.87 8.22
N ASN A 68 -2.22 -2.19 7.80
CA ASN A 68 -1.16 -1.19 7.66
C ASN A 68 -1.46 -0.18 6.56
N LYS A 69 -2.07 -0.61 5.44
CA LYS A 69 -2.49 0.28 4.36
C LYS A 69 -3.47 1.34 4.88
N VAL A 70 -4.47 0.97 5.68
CA VAL A 70 -5.41 1.93 6.29
C VAL A 70 -4.66 2.94 7.18
N LYS A 71 -3.77 2.45 8.06
CA LYS A 71 -2.99 3.31 8.96
C LYS A 71 -2.07 4.28 8.21
N VAL A 72 -1.36 3.79 7.20
CA VAL A 72 -0.47 4.60 6.37
C VAL A 72 -1.27 5.65 5.61
N LEU A 73 -2.35 5.26 4.92
CA LEU A 73 -3.16 6.20 4.15
C LEU A 73 -3.78 7.27 5.05
N HIS A 74 -4.26 6.92 6.23
CA HIS A 74 -4.80 7.88 7.18
C HIS A 74 -3.75 8.95 7.56
N ASN A 75 -2.55 8.52 7.95
CA ASN A 75 -1.47 9.44 8.30
C ASN A 75 -1.05 10.31 7.10
N GLN A 76 -0.91 9.71 5.91
CA GLN A 76 -0.50 10.45 4.71
C GLN A 76 -1.56 11.48 4.28
N LEU A 77 -2.85 11.14 4.39
CA LEU A 77 -3.94 12.07 4.07
C LEU A 77 -3.98 13.25 5.05
N ILE A 78 -3.73 13.02 6.34
CA ILE A 78 -3.63 14.10 7.33
C ILE A 78 -2.44 15.01 7.01
N LEU A 79 -1.26 14.44 6.76
CA LEU A 79 -0.08 15.22 6.43
C LEU A 79 -0.29 16.04 5.15
N PHE A 80 -0.91 15.43 4.14
CA PHE A 80 -1.24 16.10 2.89
C PHE A 80 -2.24 17.26 3.09
N HIS A 81 -3.31 17.01 3.85
CA HIS A 81 -4.28 18.05 4.18
C HIS A 81 -3.64 19.23 4.93
N ASN A 82 -2.81 18.93 5.94
CA ASN A 82 -2.11 19.94 6.72
C ASN A 82 -1.15 20.76 5.86
N ALA A 83 -0.42 20.12 4.94
CA ALA A 83 0.48 20.81 4.02
C ALA A 83 -0.28 21.76 3.09
N ILE A 84 -1.42 21.31 2.55
CA ILE A 84 -2.29 22.16 1.70
C ILE A 84 -2.84 23.34 2.50
N ALA A 85 -3.36 23.10 3.71
CA ALA A 85 -3.91 24.14 4.56
C ALA A 85 -2.85 25.19 4.91
N ALA A 86 -1.63 24.75 5.29
CA ALA A 86 -0.51 25.62 5.58
C ALA A 86 -0.08 26.45 4.37
N TYR A 87 -0.03 25.85 3.17
CA TYR A 87 0.29 26.56 1.93
C TYR A 87 -0.69 27.70 1.64
N TYR A 88 -1.99 27.43 1.69
CA TYR A 88 -3.00 28.46 1.42
C TYR A 88 -3.07 29.52 2.52
N ALA A 89 -2.99 29.12 3.80
CA ALA A 89 -2.98 30.06 4.91
C ALA A 89 -1.78 30.99 4.86
N GLY A 90 -0.58 30.46 4.58
CA GLY A 90 0.64 31.25 4.41
C GLY A 90 0.54 32.23 3.24
N ASN A 91 0.05 31.77 2.09
CA ASN A 91 -0.15 32.63 0.92
C ASN A 91 -1.17 33.74 1.16
N GLN A 92 -2.28 33.43 1.84
CA GLN A 92 -3.29 34.43 2.19
C GLN A 92 -2.71 35.49 3.14
N GLN A 93 -1.93 35.08 4.15
CA GLN A 93 -1.26 35.99 5.06
C GLN A 93 -0.25 36.89 4.33
N GLN A 94 0.56 36.33 3.44
CA GLN A 94 1.54 37.10 2.67
C GLN A 94 0.87 38.09 1.71
N LEU A 95 -0.23 37.71 1.07
CA LEU A 95 -1.00 38.59 0.19
C LEU A 95 -1.60 39.76 0.97
N ASP A 96 -2.25 39.50 2.12
CA ASP A 96 -2.83 40.55 2.97
C ASP A 96 -1.77 41.54 3.47
N GLN A 97 -0.59 41.04 3.90
CA GLN A 97 0.53 41.88 4.29
C GLN A 97 1.02 42.76 3.14
N THR A 98 1.15 42.19 1.94
CA THR A 98 1.57 42.92 0.73
C THR A 98 0.58 44.02 0.39
N LEU A 99 -0.73 43.73 0.41
CA LEU A 99 -1.79 44.72 0.18
C LEU A 99 -1.75 45.85 1.20
N LYS A 100 -1.55 45.56 2.49
CA LYS A 100 -1.41 46.58 3.54
C LYS A 100 -0.22 47.50 3.28
N GLN A 101 0.93 46.97 2.87
CA GLN A 101 2.10 47.78 2.53
C GLN A 101 1.84 48.74 1.36
N PHE A 102 1.12 48.29 0.32
CA PHE A 102 0.73 49.17 -0.80
C PHE A 102 -0.23 50.28 -0.35
N HIS A 103 -1.24 49.96 0.47
CA HIS A 103 -2.17 50.98 0.99
C HIS A 103 -1.48 52.03 1.88
N ILE A 104 -0.49 51.64 2.68
CA ILE A 104 0.27 52.58 3.52
C ILE A 104 1.16 53.49 2.64
N LYS A 105 1.79 52.95 1.59
CA LYS A 105 2.60 53.75 0.66
C LYS A 105 1.79 54.72 -0.22
N LEU A 106 0.49 54.46 -0.43
CA LEU A 106 -0.39 55.34 -1.20
C LEU A 106 -0.81 56.60 -0.44
N LYS A 107 -0.67 56.64 0.89
CA LYS A 107 -0.73 57.89 1.65
C LYS A 107 0.59 58.63 1.48
N MET A 108 0.70 59.37 0.37
CA MET A 108 1.87 60.21 0.11
C MET A 108 2.08 61.21 1.27
N PRO A 109 3.33 61.45 1.72
CA PRO A 109 3.63 62.55 2.61
C PRO A 109 3.43 63.85 1.83
N GLY A 110 2.38 64.61 2.18
CA GLY A 110 1.98 65.84 1.50
C GLY A 110 0.46 66.05 1.33
N GLY A 111 -0.38 65.10 1.75
CA GLY A 111 -1.85 65.17 1.59
C GLY A 111 -2.57 66.25 2.42
N ASP A 112 -1.88 66.94 3.33
CA ASP A 112 -2.47 67.97 4.20
C ASP A 112 -2.21 69.41 3.72
N THR A 113 -1.48 69.60 2.61
CA THR A 113 -1.36 70.91 1.97
C THR A 113 -2.38 71.01 0.82
N PRO A 114 -3.41 71.86 0.93
CA PRO A 114 -4.36 72.05 -0.17
C PRO A 114 -3.60 72.58 -1.39
N SER A 115 -4.02 72.12 -2.57
CA SER A 115 -3.45 72.59 -3.83
C SER A 115 -3.77 74.07 -3.98
N TRP A 116 -2.77 74.89 -4.35
CA TRP A 116 -2.93 76.33 -4.63
C TRP A 116 -3.98 76.63 -5.74
N LEU A 117 -4.42 75.59 -6.46
CA LEU A 117 -5.47 75.65 -7.48
C LEU A 117 -6.90 75.56 -6.92
N GLU A 118 -7.09 75.25 -5.63
CA GLU A 118 -8.41 75.23 -4.98
C GLU A 118 -8.80 76.59 -4.37
N GLU A 119 -7.93 77.60 -4.43
CA GLU A 119 -8.25 78.98 -4.04
C GLU A 119 -8.79 79.77 -5.24
N HIS A 120 -10.06 79.58 -5.64
CA HIS A 120 -10.84 80.58 -6.39
C HIS A 120 -12.34 80.39 -6.18
#